data_AF-A0A7X7R2C8-F1
#
_entry.id   AF-A0A7X7R2C8-F1
#
_cell.length_a   1.000
_cell.length_b   1.000
_cell.length_c   1.000
_cell.angle_alpha   90.00
_cell.angle_beta   90.00
_cell.angle_gamma   90.00
#
_symmetry.space_group_name_H-M   'P 1'
#
loop_
_entity.id
_entity.type
_entity.pdbx_description
1 polymer ?
#
loop_
_entity_poly.entity_id
_entity_poly.type
_entity_poly.pdbx_seq_one_letter_code
_entity_poly.pdbx_strand_id
1 'polypeptide(L)'
;QYTAAAIASQNKQLCTPCSVDTIESSQGQEDHVSMGANAALKTIRIIDNVERILAIELFNACQAIEFQRPARSSKPLEELIESFRKVVPFIENDTIMYVEMQKALQFIQKNNPEKYVD
;
A
#
# COMPACT_ATOMS: atom_id res chain seq x y z
N GLN A 1 5.87 -5.52 10.16
CA GLN A 1 7.11 -5.39 9.35
C GLN A 1 7.29 -6.55 8.35
N TYR A 2 7.28 -7.81 8.80
CA TYR A 2 7.48 -8.98 7.91
C TYR A 2 6.57 -9.00 6.68
N THR A 3 5.26 -8.76 6.88
CA THR A 3 4.28 -8.70 5.80
C THR A 3 4.63 -7.64 4.75
N ALA A 4 4.97 -6.42 5.18
CA ALA A 4 5.34 -5.33 4.27
C ALA A 4 6.63 -5.67 3.48
N ALA A 5 7.64 -6.25 4.15
CA ALA A 5 8.88 -6.66 3.49
C ALA A 5 8.66 -7.79 2.47
N ALA A 6 7.82 -8.79 2.80
CA ALA A 6 7.48 -9.88 1.89
C ALA A 6 6.73 -9.36 0.66
N ILE A 7 5.77 -8.45 0.84
CA ILE A 7 5.03 -7.81 -0.24
C ILE A 7 5.97 -6.97 -1.14
N ALA A 8 6.89 -6.19 -0.54
CA ALA A 8 7.87 -5.43 -1.29
C ALA A 8 8.80 -6.32 -2.12
N SER A 9 9.22 -7.47 -1.56
CA SER A 9 10.00 -8.47 -2.30
C SER A 9 9.21 -9.07 -3.47
N GLN A 10 7.92 -9.39 -3.27
CA GLN A 10 7.03 -9.85 -4.35
C GLN A 10 6.93 -8.80 -5.48
N ASN A 11 6.81 -7.50 -5.15
CA ASN A 11 6.77 -6.45 -6.15
C ASN A 11 8.02 -6.43 -7.04
N LYS A 12 9.22 -6.72 -6.50
CA LYS A 12 10.44 -6.81 -7.31
C LYS A 12 10.32 -7.84 -8.43
N GLN A 13 9.68 -8.98 -8.16
CA GLN A 13 9.44 -10.02 -9.17
C GLN A 13 8.41 -9.58 -10.22
N LEU A 14 7.45 -8.74 -9.84
CA LEU A 14 6.44 -8.20 -10.76
C LEU A 14 7.02 -7.12 -11.68
N CYS A 15 8.08 -6.41 -11.25
CA CYS A 15 8.65 -5.27 -11.98
C CYS A 15 9.42 -5.61 -13.26
N THR A 16 9.58 -6.89 -13.65
CA THR A 16 10.10 -7.21 -14.99
C THR A 16 9.14 -6.66 -16.06
N PRO A 17 9.61 -5.81 -16.99
CA PRO A 17 8.75 -5.18 -17.98
C PRO A 17 8.16 -6.23 -18.92
N CYS A 18 6.84 -6.17 -19.17
CA CYS A 18 6.21 -7.04 -20.17
C CYS A 18 6.49 -6.55 -21.60
N SER A 19 6.73 -5.26 -21.79
CA SER A 19 6.90 -4.63 -23.10
C SER A 19 8.22 -4.95 -23.80
N VAL A 20 9.13 -5.70 -23.16
CA VAL A 20 10.38 -6.17 -23.78
C VAL A 20 10.21 -7.56 -24.40
N ASP A 21 9.02 -8.14 -24.31
CA ASP A 21 8.68 -9.46 -24.84
C ASP A 21 7.74 -9.35 -26.04
N THR A 22 7.89 -10.27 -26.99
CA THR A 22 7.01 -10.41 -28.16
C THR A 22 6.95 -11.88 -28.55
N ILE A 23 5.75 -12.35 -28.90
CA ILE A 23 5.53 -13.68 -29.45
C ILE A 23 4.76 -13.48 -30.74
N GLU A 24 5.35 -13.91 -31.86
CA GLU A 24 4.71 -13.83 -33.17
C GLU A 24 3.37 -14.56 -33.15
N SER A 25 2.39 -13.91 -33.74
CA SER A 25 1.04 -14.43 -33.96
C SER A 25 0.72 -14.38 -35.45
N SER A 26 -0.25 -15.21 -35.87
CA SER A 26 -0.85 -15.11 -37.21
C SER A 26 0.13 -15.27 -38.39
N GLN A 27 1.11 -16.20 -38.29
CA GLN A 27 2.10 -16.50 -39.34
C GLN A 27 2.81 -15.25 -39.88
N GLY A 28 3.36 -14.44 -38.99
CA GLY A 28 4.18 -13.28 -39.32
C GLY A 28 3.41 -12.01 -39.66
N GLN A 29 2.07 -12.02 -39.54
CA GLN A 29 1.27 -10.79 -39.65
C GLN A 29 1.37 -9.92 -38.40
N GLU A 30 1.43 -10.56 -37.23
CA GLU A 30 1.64 -9.90 -35.94
C GLU A 30 2.99 -10.34 -35.37
N ASP A 31 4.07 -9.92 -36.03
CA ASP A 31 5.46 -10.27 -35.70
C ASP A 31 6.04 -9.47 -34.52
N HIS A 32 5.43 -8.32 -34.19
CA HIS A 32 5.79 -7.51 -33.03
C HIS A 32 4.56 -6.98 -32.28
N VAL A 33 4.43 -7.35 -31.01
CA VAL A 33 3.30 -6.93 -30.14
C VAL A 33 3.80 -6.35 -28.82
N SER A 34 2.91 -5.68 -28.06
CA SER A 34 3.30 -4.89 -26.89
C SER A 34 3.25 -5.63 -25.55
N MET A 35 2.55 -6.78 -25.49
CA MET A 35 2.20 -7.47 -24.24
C MET A 35 1.52 -6.56 -23.18
N GLY A 36 0.86 -5.47 -23.63
CA GLY A 36 0.37 -4.40 -22.76
C GLY A 36 -0.70 -4.82 -21.75
N ALA A 37 -1.54 -5.80 -22.08
CA ALA A 37 -2.56 -6.30 -21.15
C ALA A 37 -1.93 -6.94 -19.89
N ASN A 38 -0.83 -7.69 -20.06
CA ASN A 38 -0.08 -8.28 -18.95
C ASN A 38 0.58 -7.19 -18.09
N ALA A 39 1.09 -6.13 -18.72
CA ALA A 39 1.65 -4.97 -18.01
C ALA A 39 0.59 -4.27 -17.14
N ALA A 40 -0.63 -4.09 -17.66
CA ALA A 40 -1.73 -3.48 -16.91
C ALA A 40 -2.14 -4.32 -15.69
N LEU A 41 -2.29 -5.64 -15.85
CA LEU A 41 -2.64 -6.54 -14.73
C LEU A 41 -1.56 -6.58 -13.64
N LYS A 42 -0.28 -6.61 -14.04
CA LYS A 42 0.84 -6.49 -13.08
C LYS A 42 0.80 -5.17 -12.32
N THR A 43 0.53 -4.07 -13.01
CA THR A 43 0.48 -2.74 -12.40
C THR A 43 -0.60 -2.66 -11.32
N ILE A 44 -1.81 -3.17 -11.60
CA ILE A 44 -2.90 -3.24 -10.60
C ILE A 44 -2.44 -4.00 -9.36
N ARG A 45 -1.79 -5.16 -9.55
CA ARG A 45 -1.27 -5.97 -8.43
C ARG A 45 -0.19 -5.25 -7.63
N ILE A 46 0.67 -4.47 -8.28
CA ILE A 46 1.70 -3.67 -7.61
C ILE A 46 1.05 -2.57 -6.77
N ILE A 47 0.04 -1.88 -7.29
CA ILE A 47 -0.71 -0.83 -6.58
C ILE A 47 -1.37 -1.42 -5.32
N ASP A 48 -2.10 -2.53 -5.46
CA ASP A 48 -2.69 -3.29 -4.35
C ASP A 48 -1.67 -3.60 -3.24
N ASN A 49 -0.46 -3.98 -3.65
CA ASN A 49 0.62 -4.31 -2.74
C ASN A 49 1.20 -3.06 -2.05
N VAL A 50 1.34 -1.95 -2.77
CA VAL A 50 1.82 -0.67 -2.23
C VAL A 50 0.84 -0.11 -1.20
N GLU A 51 -0.47 -0.15 -1.47
CA GLU A 51 -1.49 0.28 -0.51
C GLU A 51 -1.39 -0.47 0.82
N ARG A 52 -1.14 -1.79 0.77
CA ARG A 52 -0.92 -2.62 1.96
C ARG A 52 0.34 -2.23 2.72
N ILE A 53 1.43 -1.92 2.02
CA ILE A 53 2.67 -1.46 2.65
C ILE A 53 2.43 -0.13 3.36
N LEU A 54 1.81 0.84 2.69
CA LEU A 54 1.49 2.16 3.25
C LEU A 54 0.54 2.05 4.45
N ALA A 55 -0.43 1.13 4.41
CA ALA A 55 -1.34 0.88 5.53
C ALA A 55 -0.59 0.37 6.77
N ILE A 56 0.36 -0.54 6.57
CA ILE A 56 1.21 -1.06 7.66
C ILE A 56 2.13 0.05 8.19
N GLU A 57 2.67 0.90 7.32
CA GLU A 57 3.50 2.03 7.72
C GLU A 57 2.72 3.04 8.57
N LEU A 58 1.56 3.50 8.08
CA LEU A 58 0.68 4.42 8.80
C LEU A 58 0.27 3.86 10.16
N PHE A 59 -0.10 2.57 10.20
CA PHE A 59 -0.42 1.88 11.45
C PHE A 59 0.72 2.01 12.48
N ASN A 60 1.95 1.70 12.07
CA ASN A 60 3.10 1.76 12.97
C ASN A 60 3.45 3.19 13.36
N ALA A 61 3.34 4.15 12.42
CA ALA A 61 3.59 5.56 12.68
C ALA A 61 2.62 6.12 13.73
N CYS A 62 1.32 5.84 13.60
CA CYS A 62 0.33 6.22 14.60
C CYS A 62 0.61 5.58 15.97
N GLN A 63 1.09 4.33 16.01
CA GLN A 63 1.47 3.67 17.26
C GLN A 63 2.69 4.33 17.91
N ALA A 64 3.72 4.63 17.10
CA ALA A 64 4.94 5.29 17.56
C ALA A 64 4.68 6.70 18.12
N ILE A 65 3.79 7.47 17.50
CA ILE A 65 3.44 8.82 17.99
C ILE A 65 2.69 8.75 19.32
N GLU A 66 1.82 7.76 19.52
CA GLU A 66 1.15 7.59 20.82
C GLU A 66 2.14 7.19 21.94
N PHE A 67 3.22 6.48 21.63
CA PHE A 67 4.28 6.22 22.60
C PHE A 67 5.11 7.46 22.97
N GLN A 68 5.05 8.53 22.18
CA GLN A 68 5.79 9.78 22.42
C GLN A 68 4.97 10.83 23.18
N ARG A 69 3.73 10.52 23.59
CA ARG A 69 2.91 11.47 24.35
C ARG A 69 3.62 11.86 25.66
N PRO A 70 3.58 13.15 26.06
CA PRO A 70 2.67 14.20 25.57
C PRO A 70 3.14 14.98 24.34
N ALA A 71 4.27 14.61 23.70
CA ALA A 71 4.71 15.29 22.48
C ALA A 71 3.66 15.17 21.35
N ARG A 72 3.59 16.21 20.52
CA ARG A 72 2.63 16.37 19.43
C ARG A 72 3.36 16.63 18.12
N SER A 73 2.82 16.10 17.03
CA SER A 73 3.26 16.38 15.67
C SER A 73 2.63 17.68 15.14
N SER A 74 2.80 17.98 13.85
CA SER A 74 2.11 19.09 13.20
C SER A 74 0.59 18.89 13.19
N LYS A 75 -0.15 20.00 13.10
CA LYS A 75 -1.63 19.99 13.10
C LYS A 75 -2.23 19.04 12.04
N PRO A 76 -1.82 19.10 10.74
CA PRO A 76 -2.19 18.10 9.72
C PRO A 76 -2.05 16.64 10.14
N LEU A 77 -0.91 16.31 10.75
CA LEU A 77 -0.60 14.93 11.12
C LEU A 77 -1.42 14.50 12.34
N GLU A 78 -1.63 15.37 13.33
CA GLU A 78 -2.51 15.07 14.46
C GLU A 78 -3.96 14.85 14.01
N GLU A 79 -4.47 15.62 13.04
CA GLU A 79 -5.81 15.42 12.47
C GLU A 79 -5.92 14.08 11.71
N LEU A 80 -4.89 13.71 10.94
CA LEU A 80 -4.81 12.41 10.29
C LEU A 80 -4.79 11.26 11.31
N ILE A 81 -3.97 11.39 12.36
CA ILE A 81 -3.85 10.38 13.41
C ILE A 81 -5.18 10.24 14.15
N GLU A 82 -5.85 11.33 14.51
CA GLU A 82 -7.15 11.29 15.17
C GLU A 82 -8.21 10.59 14.30
N SER A 83 -8.24 10.90 12.99
CA SER A 83 -9.11 10.22 12.03
C SER A 83 -8.81 8.73 11.94
N PHE A 84 -7.53 8.36 11.87
CA PHE A 84 -7.09 6.97 11.83
C PHE A 84 -7.48 6.20 13.10
N ARG A 85 -7.33 6.82 14.28
CA ARG A 85 -7.66 6.20 15.57
C ARG A 85 -9.14 5.93 15.79
N LYS A 86 -10.03 6.61 15.07
CA LYS A 86 -11.47 6.27 15.04
C LYS A 86 -11.75 4.94 14.35
N VAL A 87 -10.83 4.47 13.51
CA VAL A 87 -10.97 3.22 12.74
C VAL A 87 -10.09 2.11 13.31
N VAL A 88 -8.86 2.44 13.69
CA VAL A 88 -7.87 1.50 14.25
C VAL A 88 -7.45 1.96 15.65
N PRO A 89 -7.95 1.31 16.72
CA PRO A 89 -7.63 1.71 18.09
C PRO A 89 -6.14 1.51 18.40
N PHE A 90 -5.67 2.15 19.46
CA PHE A 90 -4.33 1.91 19.99
C PHE A 90 -4.20 0.45 20.45
N ILE A 91 -3.11 -0.21 20.06
CA ILE A 91 -2.84 -1.59 20.47
C ILE A 91 -1.98 -1.57 21.72
N GLU A 92 -2.58 -1.89 22.87
CA GLU A 92 -1.87 -1.94 24.15
C GLU A 92 -1.15 -3.28 24.36
N ASN A 93 -1.82 -4.38 23.99
CA ASN A 93 -1.32 -5.74 24.12
C ASN A 93 -1.41 -6.46 22.79
N ASP A 94 -0.59 -7.50 22.62
CA ASP A 94 -0.60 -8.32 21.41
C ASP A 94 -2.00 -8.85 21.09
N THR A 95 -2.36 -8.73 19.81
CA THR A 95 -3.66 -9.14 19.29
C THR A 95 -3.53 -9.72 17.89
N ILE A 96 -4.64 -10.16 17.32
CA ILE A 96 -4.72 -10.65 15.94
C ILE A 96 -4.55 -9.46 14.98
N MET A 97 -3.31 -9.21 14.58
CA MET A 97 -2.92 -8.02 13.82
C MET A 97 -3.55 -7.90 12.44
N TYR A 98 -3.87 -9.01 11.76
CA TYR A 98 -4.36 -8.93 10.39
C TYR A 98 -5.71 -8.19 10.30
N VAL A 99 -6.55 -8.28 11.34
CA VAL A 99 -7.85 -7.60 11.40
C VAL A 99 -7.65 -6.09 11.39
N GLU A 100 -6.72 -5.61 12.20
CA GLU A 100 -6.42 -4.18 12.31
C GLU A 100 -5.65 -3.66 11.08
N MET A 101 -4.77 -4.47 10.50
CA MET A 101 -4.12 -4.15 9.22
C MET A 101 -5.13 -4.03 8.06
N GLN A 102 -6.19 -4.85 8.04
CA GLN A 102 -7.26 -4.73 7.04
C GLN A 102 -8.05 -3.43 7.21
N LYS A 103 -8.35 -3.02 8.45
CA LYS A 103 -8.98 -1.72 8.71
C LYS A 103 -8.09 -0.56 8.27
N ALA A 104 -6.78 -0.63 8.54
CA ALA A 104 -5.82 0.37 8.06
C ALA A 104 -5.77 0.46 6.52
N LEU A 105 -5.83 -0.68 5.83
CA LEU A 105 -5.92 -0.72 4.36
C LEU A 105 -7.20 -0.04 3.86
N GLN A 106 -8.35 -0.40 4.44
CA GLN A 106 -9.63 0.22 4.09
C GLN A 106 -9.65 1.73 4.36
N PHE A 107 -8.97 2.18 5.42
CA PHE A 107 -8.82 3.60 5.72
C PHE A 107 -8.09 4.32 4.58
N ILE A 108 -6.92 3.82 4.14
CA ILE A 108 -6.17 4.45 3.05
C ILE A 108 -6.95 4.42 1.73
N GLN A 109 -7.62 3.32 1.40
CA GLN A 109 -8.39 3.21 0.15
C GLN A 109 -9.61 4.13 0.07
N LYS A 110 -10.20 4.50 1.21
CA LYS A 110 -11.39 5.35 1.29
C LYS A 110 -11.10 6.82 1.58
N ASN A 111 -9.91 7.12 2.11
CA ASN A 111 -9.58 8.46 2.54
C ASN A 111 -8.87 9.24 1.41
N ASN A 112 -9.09 10.55 1.36
CA ASN A 112 -8.35 11.44 0.48
C ASN A 112 -7.27 12.14 1.32
N PRO A 113 -5.97 11.90 1.08
CA PRO A 113 -4.88 12.54 1.82
C PRO A 113 -4.86 14.07 1.68
N GLU A 114 -5.38 14.62 0.57
CA GLU A 114 -5.47 16.08 0.36
C GLU A 114 -6.34 16.77 1.41
N LYS A 115 -7.19 16.04 2.15
CA LYS A 115 -7.96 16.61 3.27
C LYS A 115 -7.08 17.11 4.42
N TYR A 116 -5.83 16.66 4.50
CA TYR A 116 -4.93 16.94 5.60
C TYR A 116 -3.79 17.88 5.18
N VAL A 117 -3.61 18.10 3.89
CA VAL A 117 -2.50 18.89 3.35
C VAL A 117 -3.10 20.11 2.67
N ASP A 118 -2.87 21.29 3.26
CA ASP A 118 -3.22 22.59 2.65
C ASP A 118 -2.47 22.82 1.32
#